data_AF-A0A176YDE9-F1
#
_entry.id   AF-A0A176YDE9-F1
#
_cell.length_a   1.000
_cell.length_b   1.000
_cell.length_c   1.000
_cell.angle_alpha   90.00
_cell.angle_beta   90.00
_cell.angle_gamma   90.00
#
_symmetry.space_group_name_H-M   'P 1'
#
loop_
_entity.id
_entity.type
_entity.pdbx_description
1 polymer ?
#
loop_
_entity_poly.entity_id
_entity_poly.type
_entity_poly.pdbx_seq_one_letter_code
_entity_poly.pdbx_strand_id
1 'polypeptide(L)' 'MPDADMTALLRMVLDDVCADVPASETAIRQRVAARLREAARRKDCSLADLKQAGRDALSHAPTMWP' A
#
# COMPACT_ATOMS: atom_id res chain seq x y z
N MET A 1 3.10 18.97 -9.41
CA MET A 1 2.40 18.68 -8.14
C MET A 1 2.08 17.20 -8.14
N PRO A 2 2.23 16.45 -7.03
CA PRO A 2 1.67 15.11 -6.98
C PRO A 2 0.16 15.26 -7.18
N ASP A 3 -0.41 14.56 -8.15
CA ASP A 3 -1.85 14.51 -8.38
C ASP A 3 -2.57 14.34 -7.04
N ALA A 4 -3.37 15.34 -6.66
CA ALA A 4 -4.14 15.28 -5.42
C ALA A 4 -5.07 14.06 -5.44
N ASP A 5 -5.61 13.75 -6.62
CA ASP A 5 -6.39 12.55 -6.92
C ASP A 5 -5.60 11.26 -6.69
N MET A 6 -4.36 11.16 -7.19
CA MET A 6 -3.51 9.99 -6.94
C MET A 6 -3.19 9.82 -5.45
N THR A 7 -2.99 10.92 -4.73
CA THR A 7 -2.73 10.88 -3.29
C THR A 7 -3.97 10.43 -2.50
N ALA A 8 -5.17 10.89 -2.90
CA ALA A 8 -6.44 10.48 -2.31
C ALA A 8 -6.71 8.99 -2.56
N LEU A 9 -6.48 8.53 -3.79
CA LEU A 9 -6.64 7.13 -4.18
C LEU A 9 -5.67 6.23 -3.40
N LEU A 10 -4.40 6.61 -3.27
CA LEU A 10 -3.42 5.88 -2.47
C LEU A 10 -3.82 5.76 -0.99
N ARG A 11 -4.38 6.84 -0.40
CA ARG A 11 -4.88 6.82 0.97
C ARG A 11 -6.09 5.91 1.12
N MET A 12 -7.04 5.97 0.19
CA MET A 12 -8.22 5.10 0.19
C MET A 12 -7.81 3.62 0.10
N VAL A 13 -6.89 3.28 -0.80
CA VAL A 13 -6.40 1.90 -0.94
C VAL A 13 -5.61 1.45 0.29
N LEU A 14 -4.79 2.33 0.86
CA LEU A 14 -4.06 2.03 2.09
C LEU A 14 -5.00 1.73 3.25
N ASP A 15 -6.06 2.52 3.42
CA ASP A 15 -7.06 2.31 4.47
C ASP A 15 -7.83 1.00 4.27
N ASP A 16 -8.27 0.71 3.04
CA ASP A 16 -8.95 -0.54 2.66
C ASP A 16 -8.07 -1.77 2.91
N VAL A 17 -6.79 -1.71 2.53
CA VAL A 17 -5.84 -2.82 2.71
C VAL A 17 -5.43 -2.97 4.18
N CYS A 18 -5.21 -1.86 4.90
CA CYS A 18 -4.81 -1.88 6.30
C CYS A 18 -5.99 -1.94 7.29
N ALA A 19 -7.23 -2.16 6.83
CA ALA A 19 -8.41 -2.25 7.67
C ALA A 19 -8.27 -3.35 8.74
N ASP A 20 -7.71 -4.50 8.36
CA ASP A 20 -7.41 -5.63 9.27
C ASP A 20 -6.05 -5.51 9.97
N VAL A 21 -5.24 -4.50 9.65
CA VAL A 21 -3.92 -4.31 10.27
C VAL A 21 -4.05 -3.40 11.49
N PRO A 22 -3.68 -3.86 12.70
CA PRO A 22 -3.76 -3.04 13.89
C PRO A 22 -2.89 -1.78 13.76
N ALA A 23 -3.33 -0.68 14.38
CA ALA A 23 -2.62 0.59 14.31
C ALA A 23 -1.20 0.53 14.93
N SER A 24 -0.94 -0.43 15.81
CA SER A 24 0.37 -0.71 16.40
C SER A 24 1.39 -1.20 15.36
N GLU A 25 0.95 -1.87 14.30
CA GLU A 25 1.80 -2.41 13.23
C GLU A 25 2.19 -1.33 12.23
N THR A 26 2.87 -0.30 12.74
CA THR A 26 3.32 0.86 11.96
C THR A 26 4.26 0.44 10.84
N ALA A 27 5.12 -0.56 11.09
CA ALA A 27 6.04 -1.10 10.10
C ALA A 27 5.31 -1.69 8.88
N ILE A 28 4.23 -2.45 9.12
CA ILE A 28 3.39 -3.03 8.06
C ILE A 28 2.71 -1.91 7.26
N ARG A 29 2.07 -0.95 7.95
CA ARG A 29 1.39 0.18 7.30
C ARG A 29 2.35 1.04 6.45
N GLN A 30 3.57 1.30 6.94
CA GLN A 30 4.59 2.02 6.18
C GLN A 30 5.05 1.24 4.95
N ARG A 31 5.22 -0.07 5.07
CA ARG A 31 5.59 -0.93 3.94
C ARG A 31 4.51 -0.94 2.85
N VAL A 32 3.25 -1.11 3.23
CA VAL A 32 2.11 -1.06 2.30
C VAL A 32 2.07 0.30 1.60
N ALA A 33 2.20 1.40 2.35
CA ALA A 33 2.24 2.75 1.77
C ALA A 33 3.42 2.94 0.78
N ALA A 34 4.60 2.40 1.09
CA ALA A 34 5.76 2.45 0.19
C ALA A 34 5.52 1.66 -1.10
N ARG A 35 4.97 0.45 -0.99
CA ARG A 35 4.61 -0.40 -2.15
C ARG A 35 3.53 0.23 -3.03
N LEU A 36 2.49 0.80 -2.42
CA LEU A 36 1.44 1.52 -3.14
C LEU A 36 2.01 2.73 -3.90
N ARG A 37 2.90 3.51 -3.28
CA ARG A 37 3.59 4.63 -3.96
C ARG A 37 4.48 4.15 -5.10
N GLU A 38 5.14 3.01 -4.95
CA GLU A 38 5.97 2.41 -6.00
C GLU A 38 5.14 1.94 -7.19
N ALA A 39 4.00 1.29 -6.92
CA ALA A 39 3.03 0.91 -7.93
C ALA A 39 2.46 2.15 -8.63
N ALA A 40 2.00 3.16 -7.89
CA ALA A 40 1.48 4.41 -8.47
C ALA A 40 2.49 5.20 -9.32
N ARG A 41 3.81 4.95 -9.19
CA ARG A 41 4.83 5.53 -10.09
C ARG A 41 4.88 4.83 -11.45
N ARG A 42 4.27 3.66 -11.61
CA ARG A 42 4.14 2.98 -12.90
C ARG A 42 2.98 3.62 -13.68
N LYS A 43 3.21 3.91 -14.96
CA LYS A 43 2.27 4.65 -15.82
C LYS A 43 0.92 3.96 -16.06
N ASP A 44 0.84 2.66 -15.82
CA ASP A 44 -0.34 1.81 -16.09
C ASP A 44 -0.81 1.07 -14.82
N CYS A 45 -0.92 1.78 -13.69
CA CYS A 45 -1.43 1.18 -12.47
C CYS A 45 -2.93 1.44 -12.30
N SER A 46 -3.71 0.36 -12.29
CA SER A 46 -5.14 0.40 -11.96
C SER A 46 -5.37 0.30 -10.45
N LEU A 47 -6.59 0.67 -10.01
CA LEU A 47 -7.00 0.49 -8.61
C LEU A 47 -6.85 -0.97 -8.13
N ALA A 48 -7.13 -1.93 -9.01
CA ALA A 48 -6.95 -3.36 -8.74
C ALA A 48 -5.47 -3.71 -8.49
N ASP A 49 -4.54 -3.16 -9.28
CA ASP A 49 -3.10 -3.38 -9.11
C ASP A 49 -2.60 -2.80 -7.79
N LEU A 50 -3.10 -1.63 -7.40
CA LEU A 50 -2.78 -1.01 -6.11
C LEU A 50 -3.27 -1.88 -4.95
N LYS A 51 -4.54 -2.34 -4.99
CA LYS A 51 -5.06 -3.25 -3.97
C LYS A 51 -4.27 -4.55 -3.90
N GLN A 52 -3.91 -5.13 -5.05
CA GLN A 52 -3.13 -6.35 -5.11
C GLN A 52 -1.72 -6.15 -4.56
N ALA A 53 -1.02 -5.07 -4.94
CA ALA A 53 0.30 -4.73 -4.43
C ALA A 53 0.30 -4.48 -2.92
N GLY A 54 -0.77 -3.85 -2.40
CA GLY A 54 -0.96 -3.66 -0.97
C GLY A 54 -1.16 -4.99 -0.23
N ARG A 55 -2.03 -5.87 -0.73
CA ARG A 55 -2.28 -7.20 -0.16
C ARG A 55 -1.06 -8.11 -0.22
N ASP A 56 -0.28 -8.02 -1.29
CA ASP A 56 1.00 -8.72 -1.41
C ASP A 56 1.99 -8.22 -0.34
N ALA A 57 2.02 -6.90 -0.10
CA ALA A 57 2.85 -6.32 0.96
C ALA A 57 2.44 -6.80 2.38
N LEU A 58 1.17 -7.13 2.60
CA LEU A 58 0.67 -7.75 3.84
C LEU A 58 1.01 -9.24 3.93
N SER A 59 0.73 -9.98 2.86
CA SER A 59 0.85 -11.45 2.81
C SER A 59 2.31 -11.88 2.81
N HIS A 60 3.15 -11.11 2.12
CA HIS A 60 4.58 -11.32 2.05
C HIS A 60 5.27 -10.56 3.20
N ALA A 61 4.83 -10.74 4.44
CA ALA A 61 5.67 -10.40 5.59
C ALA A 61 7.05 -11.03 5.34
N PRO A 62 8.16 -10.29 5.51
CA PRO A 62 9.44 -10.95 5.35
C PRO A 62 9.47 -11.98 6.48
N THR A 63 9.44 -13.26 6.16
CA THR A 63 9.66 -14.38 7.10
C THR A 63 11.06 -14.36 7.71
N MET A 64 11.78 -13.25 7.53
CA MET A 64 13.13 -13.04 7.95
C MET A 64 13.30 -11.55 8.18
N TRP A 65 13.05 -11.11 9.42
CA TRP A 65 14.00 -10.25 10.09
C TRP A 65 13.91 -10.42 11.62
N PRO A 66 15.05 -10.19 12.32
CA PRO A 66 15.44 -10.80 13.60
C PRO A 66 15.11 -9.91 14.81
#